data_AF-A0A4R6RRX7-F1
#
_entry.id   AF-A0A4R6RRX7-F1
#
_cell.length_a   1.000
_cell.length_b   1.000
_cell.length_c   1.000
_cell.angle_alpha   90.00
_cell.angle_beta   90.00
_cell.angle_gamma   90.00
#
_symmetry.space_group_name_H-M   'P 1'
#
loop_
_entity.id
_entity.type
_entity.pdbx_description
1 polymer ?
#
loop_
_entity_poly.entity_id
_entity_poly.type
_entity_poly.pdbx_seq_one_letter_code
_entity_poly.pdbx_strand_id
1 'polypeptide(L)'
;MYAGMGDAAEQRKAIIAQLERVGYAHASTVESATNPSFTEGIDVWWQQHYERMEQQPEGHHAYKIMPDDYTPGMTDGHALSGHRRTHRMNYHGAGVNLRMPSATAIRRFSKENKRQTFDLPIEMEHGGGRISGYVRVTEGAGGAWDVQALGFPDHVSKNRAAESVACVLEARRPSLALKDAELHFANVRRANQEARARGEAVTVVEGKSALQQLQIDRVARAGAQMQAPAVPSFIKGVGFERATNTMTLTMKGSRTYSYEVPRQVYEEILRSGSPGRAYNELVKNRAERVQVDRCQKCRRVTRSGVQHTCPAAPKIPRARRNAFRSKVQTLLLNLGGNRVAA
;
A
#
# COMPACT_ATOMS: atom_id res chain seq x y z
N MET A 1 20.57 -10.46 -35.13
CA MET A 1 20.44 -8.99 -35.24
C MET A 1 19.13 -8.59 -34.58
N TYR A 2 19.17 -8.00 -33.38
CA TYR A 2 17.99 -7.50 -32.68
C TYR A 2 17.87 -5.99 -32.89
N ALA A 3 17.04 -5.58 -33.86
CA ALA A 3 16.63 -4.19 -34.05
C ALA A 3 15.14 -4.10 -33.69
N GLY A 4 14.81 -3.42 -32.58
CA GLY A 4 13.41 -3.29 -32.15
C GLY A 4 13.17 -2.67 -30.78
N MET A 5 14.17 -2.04 -30.15
CA MET A 5 13.98 -1.38 -28.84
C MET A 5 13.90 0.16 -28.92
N GLY A 6 13.92 0.74 -30.12
CA GLY A 6 13.80 2.20 -30.33
C GLY A 6 12.38 2.76 -30.32
N ASP A 7 11.35 1.91 -30.48
CA ASP A 7 10.01 2.34 -30.92
C ASP A 7 9.02 2.64 -29.78
N ALA A 8 9.21 2.06 -28.59
CA ALA A 8 8.23 2.18 -27.50
C ALA A 8 8.15 3.58 -26.86
N ALA A 9 9.22 4.37 -26.93
CA ALA A 9 9.22 5.75 -26.45
C ALA A 9 8.55 6.70 -27.45
N GLU A 10 8.75 6.43 -28.74
CA GLU A 10 8.20 7.21 -29.85
C GLU A 10 6.71 6.93 -30.05
N GLN A 11 6.29 5.65 -29.97
CA GLN A 11 4.89 5.25 -29.90
C GLN A 11 4.17 5.86 -28.68
N ARG A 12 4.83 5.92 -27.52
CA ARG A 12 4.27 6.59 -26.33
C ARG A 12 4.07 8.08 -26.58
N LYS A 13 5.04 8.78 -27.17
CA LYS A 13 4.89 10.20 -27.55
C LYS A 13 3.75 10.41 -28.56
N ALA A 14 3.62 9.54 -29.56
CA ALA A 14 2.57 9.61 -30.57
C ALA A 14 1.17 9.39 -29.96
N ILE A 15 1.03 8.43 -29.06
CA ILE A 15 -0.22 8.18 -28.31
C ILE A 15 -0.57 9.38 -27.44
N ILE A 16 0.40 9.96 -26.71
CA ILE A 16 0.20 11.17 -25.89
C ILE A 16 -0.31 12.33 -26.75
N ALA A 17 0.36 12.61 -27.87
CA ALA A 17 -0.03 13.69 -28.79
C ALA A 17 -1.43 13.47 -29.41
N GLN A 18 -1.81 12.23 -29.66
CA GLN A 18 -3.13 11.88 -30.17
C GLN A 18 -4.22 12.05 -29.10
N LEU A 19 -3.92 11.70 -27.84
CA LEU A 19 -4.81 11.93 -26.70
C LEU A 19 -5.00 13.44 -26.44
N GLU A 20 -3.94 14.25 -26.52
CA GLU A 20 -4.02 15.71 -26.36
C GLU A 20 -4.93 16.36 -27.42
N ARG A 21 -4.88 15.89 -28.67
CA ARG A 21 -5.76 16.39 -29.76
C ARG A 21 -7.25 16.11 -29.51
N VAL A 22 -7.57 15.04 -28.78
CA VAL A 22 -8.97 14.72 -28.45
C VAL A 22 -9.43 15.37 -27.14
N GLY A 23 -8.62 16.25 -26.54
CA GLY A 23 -8.98 17.01 -25.33
C GLY A 23 -8.58 16.32 -24.01
N TYR A 24 -7.73 15.30 -24.07
CA TYR A 24 -7.18 14.66 -22.88
C TYR A 24 -5.90 15.38 -22.43
N ALA A 25 -5.86 15.86 -21.20
CA ALA A 25 -4.69 16.47 -20.59
C ALA A 25 -4.08 15.52 -19.55
N HIS A 26 -2.81 15.18 -19.72
CA HIS A 26 -2.07 14.40 -18.72
C HIS A 26 -1.88 15.18 -17.42
N ALA A 27 -1.92 14.47 -16.30
CA ALA A 27 -1.46 15.04 -15.04
C ALA A 27 0.00 15.52 -15.21
N SER A 28 0.27 16.75 -14.78
CA SER A 28 1.60 17.37 -14.84
C SER A 28 2.12 17.64 -13.43
N THR A 29 3.44 17.67 -13.29
CA THR A 29 4.10 18.13 -12.07
C THR A 29 4.72 19.49 -12.30
N VAL A 30 4.78 20.33 -11.27
CA VAL A 30 5.62 21.53 -11.31
C VAL A 30 6.36 21.70 -9.98
N GLU A 31 7.34 22.61 -9.99
CA GLU A 31 7.97 23.08 -8.77
C GLU A 31 6.91 23.57 -7.77
N SER A 32 6.91 23.03 -6.55
CA SER A 32 5.89 23.46 -5.58
C SER A 32 6.17 24.89 -5.13
N ALA A 33 5.14 25.74 -5.27
CA ALA A 33 5.15 27.10 -4.74
C ALA A 33 5.03 27.14 -3.21
N THR A 34 4.68 26.01 -2.58
CA THR A 34 4.50 25.92 -1.13
C THR A 34 5.53 24.98 -0.50
N ASN A 35 5.88 25.23 0.76
CA ASN A 35 6.80 24.36 1.48
C ASN A 35 6.01 23.24 2.16
N PRO A 36 6.26 21.96 1.84
CA PRO A 36 5.52 20.83 2.40
C PRO A 36 5.67 20.70 3.92
N SER A 37 6.63 21.39 4.53
CA SER A 37 6.78 21.48 5.99
C SER A 37 5.61 22.18 6.67
N PHE A 38 5.02 23.20 6.04
CA PHE A 38 4.07 24.12 6.67
C PHE A 38 2.63 23.90 6.19
N THR A 39 1.67 24.32 6.99
CA THR A 39 0.23 24.23 6.69
C THR A 39 -0.32 25.43 5.91
N GLU A 40 0.48 26.50 5.81
CA GLU A 40 0.17 27.73 5.08
C GLU A 40 -0.10 27.46 3.59
N GLY A 41 -0.86 28.35 2.94
CA GLY A 41 -1.18 28.22 1.52
C GLY A 41 -2.09 27.03 1.19
N ILE A 42 -2.96 26.60 2.11
CA ILE A 42 -3.85 25.45 1.88
C ILE A 42 -4.79 25.64 0.67
N ASP A 43 -5.27 26.86 0.43
CA ASP A 43 -6.13 27.16 -0.70
C ASP A 43 -5.34 27.10 -2.02
N VAL A 44 -4.16 27.72 -2.03
CA VAL A 44 -3.21 27.68 -3.16
C VAL A 44 -2.83 26.24 -3.51
N TRP A 45 -2.61 25.41 -2.49
CA TRP A 45 -2.29 24.00 -2.68
C TRP A 45 -3.39 23.23 -3.40
N TRP A 46 -4.63 23.33 -2.91
CA TRP A 46 -5.75 22.62 -3.54
C TRP A 46 -6.03 23.15 -4.94
N GLN A 47 -6.00 24.47 -5.13
CA GLN A 47 -6.17 25.09 -6.44
C GLN A 47 -5.12 24.61 -7.45
N GLN A 48 -3.83 24.60 -7.07
CA GLN A 48 -2.76 24.10 -7.95
C GLN A 48 -2.95 22.64 -8.33
N HIS A 49 -3.50 21.82 -7.44
CA HIS A 49 -3.82 20.42 -7.75
C HIS A 49 -5.01 20.32 -8.71
N TYR A 50 -6.09 21.08 -8.51
CA TYR A 50 -7.22 21.12 -9.45
C TYR A 50 -6.81 21.52 -10.88
N GLU A 51 -5.89 22.47 -11.02
CA GLU A 51 -5.38 22.92 -12.33
C GLU A 51 -4.52 21.86 -13.04
N ARG A 52 -4.00 20.86 -12.31
CA ARG A 52 -2.97 19.92 -12.80
C ARG A 52 -3.41 18.47 -12.83
N MET A 53 -4.65 18.21 -12.43
CA MET A 53 -5.23 16.88 -12.48
C MET A 53 -5.31 16.39 -13.94
N GLU A 54 -5.29 15.07 -14.10
CA GLU A 54 -5.60 14.45 -15.39
C GLU A 54 -7.04 14.81 -15.80
N GLN A 55 -7.20 15.47 -16.95
CA GLN A 55 -8.51 15.84 -17.49
C GLN A 55 -8.81 14.98 -18.70
N GLN A 56 -10.01 14.40 -18.75
CA GLN A 56 -10.55 13.81 -19.97
C GLN A 56 -11.55 14.78 -20.62
N PRO A 57 -11.91 14.55 -21.88
CA PRO A 57 -12.98 15.29 -22.53
C PRO A 57 -14.28 15.22 -21.71
N GLU A 58 -15.08 16.28 -21.76
CA GLU A 58 -16.38 16.42 -21.06
C GLU A 58 -16.31 16.48 -19.52
N GLY A 59 -15.13 16.72 -18.94
CA GLY A 59 -14.98 16.88 -17.48
C GLY A 59 -15.05 15.57 -16.70
N HIS A 60 -14.93 14.44 -17.40
CA HIS A 60 -14.82 13.13 -16.77
C HIS A 60 -13.37 12.84 -16.37
N HIS A 61 -13.20 12.05 -15.30
CA HIS A 61 -11.90 11.54 -14.86
C HIS A 61 -11.89 10.02 -15.00
N ALA A 62 -10.82 9.45 -15.59
CA ALA A 62 -10.66 7.99 -15.68
C ALA A 62 -10.67 7.32 -14.29
N TYR A 63 -10.17 8.04 -13.30
CA TYR A 63 -10.09 7.59 -11.92
C TYR A 63 -10.70 8.64 -11.00
N LYS A 64 -11.30 8.18 -9.90
CA LYS A 64 -11.77 9.09 -8.87
C LYS A 64 -10.60 9.88 -8.32
N ILE A 65 -10.81 11.16 -8.09
CA ILE A 65 -9.84 12.02 -7.40
C ILE A 65 -10.30 12.16 -5.95
N MET A 66 -9.37 12.06 -5.00
CA MET A 66 -9.71 12.35 -3.61
C MET A 66 -10.04 13.85 -3.46
N PRO A 67 -11.26 14.21 -3.03
CA PRO A 67 -11.71 15.59 -3.11
C PRO A 67 -11.13 16.44 -1.96
N ASP A 68 -11.18 17.76 -2.15
CA ASP A 68 -10.65 18.74 -1.21
C ASP A 68 -11.49 18.88 0.07
N ASP A 69 -12.64 18.23 0.17
CA ASP A 69 -13.65 18.36 1.22
C ASP A 69 -14.02 17.04 1.93
N TYR A 70 -13.26 15.97 1.70
CA TYR A 70 -13.44 14.66 2.29
C TYR A 70 -13.24 14.67 3.82
N THR A 71 -14.26 15.12 4.55
CA THR A 71 -14.29 15.21 6.01
C THR A 71 -15.47 14.46 6.62
N PRO A 72 -15.24 13.68 7.70
CA PRO A 72 -16.36 13.05 8.42
C PRO A 72 -17.28 14.11 9.01
N GLY A 73 -18.54 14.09 8.59
CA GLY A 73 -19.59 14.95 9.12
C GLY A 73 -19.95 16.17 8.27
N MET A 74 -19.25 16.39 7.13
CA MET A 74 -19.56 17.46 6.16
C MET A 74 -19.89 18.80 6.86
N THR A 75 -19.09 19.17 7.85
CA THR A 75 -19.25 20.45 8.56
C THR A 75 -18.83 21.59 7.66
N ASP A 76 -19.42 22.77 7.84
CA ASP A 76 -19.08 23.98 7.09
C ASP A 76 -17.57 24.30 7.14
N GLY A 77 -17.04 24.86 6.04
CA GLY A 77 -15.65 25.26 5.94
C GLY A 77 -15.25 25.90 4.61
N HIS A 78 -13.94 25.87 4.32
CA HIS A 78 -13.34 26.62 3.21
C HIS A 78 -13.02 25.79 1.97
N ALA A 79 -13.54 24.58 1.83
CA ALA A 79 -13.38 23.80 0.59
C ALA A 79 -14.17 24.43 -0.56
N LEU A 80 -13.88 24.04 -1.80
CA LEU A 80 -14.63 24.55 -2.97
C LEU A 80 -16.13 24.26 -2.89
N SER A 81 -16.52 23.18 -2.19
CA SER A 81 -17.91 22.82 -1.93
C SER A 81 -18.56 23.55 -0.75
N GLY A 82 -17.83 24.43 -0.05
CA GLY A 82 -18.28 25.11 1.19
C GLY A 82 -18.15 24.27 2.47
N HIS A 83 -17.65 23.04 2.37
CA HIS A 83 -17.42 22.18 3.53
C HIS A 83 -15.99 22.30 4.07
N ARG A 84 -15.72 21.63 5.19
CA ARG A 84 -14.39 21.56 5.77
C ARG A 84 -13.42 20.82 4.85
N ARG A 85 -12.24 21.42 4.63
CA ARG A 85 -11.20 20.83 3.80
C ARG A 85 -10.65 19.51 4.36
N THR A 86 -10.32 18.58 3.45
CA THR A 86 -9.60 17.34 3.72
C THR A 86 -8.31 17.64 4.48
N HIS A 87 -8.16 17.01 5.64
CA HIS A 87 -7.00 17.21 6.49
C HIS A 87 -5.74 16.64 5.82
N ARG A 88 -4.72 17.50 5.65
CA ARG A 88 -3.40 17.16 5.11
C ARG A 88 -2.39 16.97 6.23
N MET A 89 -1.45 16.06 6.04
CA MET A 89 -0.38 15.76 6.99
C MET A 89 0.96 15.91 6.30
N ASN A 90 1.95 16.36 7.07
CA ASN A 90 3.34 16.22 6.70
C ASN A 90 3.92 14.90 7.26
N TYR A 91 4.66 14.20 6.41
CA TYR A 91 5.42 13.00 6.69
C TYR A 91 6.86 13.27 6.30
N HIS A 92 7.81 13.11 7.22
CA HIS A 92 9.21 13.46 6.94
C HIS A 92 10.19 12.44 7.51
N GLY A 93 11.34 12.32 6.87
CA GLY A 93 12.42 11.39 7.20
C GLY A 93 13.03 10.75 5.95
N ALA A 94 14.16 10.08 6.10
CA ALA A 94 14.91 9.44 5.00
C ALA A 94 15.25 10.42 3.86
N GLY A 95 15.51 11.69 4.20
CA GLY A 95 15.80 12.75 3.22
C GLY A 95 14.59 13.14 2.34
N VAL A 96 13.37 12.84 2.78
CA VAL A 96 12.12 13.19 2.09
C VAL A 96 11.21 13.96 3.05
N ASN A 97 10.53 14.98 2.52
CA ASN A 97 9.46 15.70 3.16
C ASN A 97 8.21 15.58 2.28
N LEU A 98 7.15 14.94 2.76
CA LEU A 98 5.98 14.56 1.97
C LEU A 98 4.71 15.11 2.63
N ARG A 99 4.00 16.00 1.94
CA ARG A 99 2.68 16.47 2.31
C ARG A 99 1.61 15.85 1.42
N MET A 100 0.60 15.26 2.04
CA MET A 100 -0.54 14.67 1.33
C MET A 100 -1.78 14.64 2.23
N PRO A 101 -3.00 14.34 1.72
CA PRO A 101 -4.13 14.00 2.56
C PRO A 101 -3.74 12.95 3.60
N SER A 102 -4.28 13.05 4.81
CA SER A 102 -3.83 12.17 5.89
C SER A 102 -4.04 10.70 5.52
N ALA A 103 -3.07 9.84 5.82
CA ALA A 103 -3.15 8.39 5.55
C ALA A 103 -4.44 7.75 6.10
N THR A 104 -5.00 8.31 7.19
CA THR A 104 -6.29 7.88 7.74
C THR A 104 -7.45 8.22 6.82
N ALA A 105 -7.47 9.43 6.24
CA ALA A 105 -8.49 9.86 5.27
C ALA A 105 -8.38 9.03 3.99
N ILE A 106 -7.17 8.83 3.45
CA ILE A 106 -6.91 8.03 2.26
C ILE A 106 -7.44 6.58 2.42
N ARG A 107 -7.08 5.93 3.53
CA ARG A 107 -7.54 4.56 3.83
C ARG A 107 -9.05 4.47 4.03
N ARG A 108 -9.71 5.54 4.46
CA ARG A 108 -11.17 5.58 4.57
C ARG A 108 -11.81 5.74 3.19
N PHE A 109 -11.30 6.69 2.40
CA PHE A 109 -11.77 6.94 1.04
C PHE A 109 -11.69 5.69 0.18
N SER A 110 -10.58 4.95 0.25
CA SER A 110 -10.44 3.64 -0.42
C SER A 110 -11.57 2.67 -0.04
N LYS A 111 -11.83 2.48 1.25
CA LYS A 111 -12.84 1.53 1.73
C LYS A 111 -14.25 1.89 1.29
N GLU A 112 -14.60 3.16 1.35
CA GLU A 112 -15.92 3.66 0.92
C GLU A 112 -16.08 3.54 -0.60
N ASN A 113 -15.00 3.74 -1.35
CA ASN A 113 -14.95 3.54 -2.79
C ASN A 113 -14.65 2.09 -3.22
N LYS A 114 -14.99 1.11 -2.37
CA LYS A 114 -14.85 -0.33 -2.67
C LYS A 114 -13.43 -0.75 -3.09
N ARG A 115 -12.40 -0.04 -2.63
CA ARG A 115 -10.98 -0.23 -2.96
C ARG A 115 -10.66 -0.10 -4.46
N GLN A 116 -11.46 0.68 -5.18
CA GLN A 116 -11.12 1.06 -6.55
C GLN A 116 -9.87 1.94 -6.57
N THR A 117 -9.21 1.99 -7.73
CA THR A 117 -8.07 2.89 -7.97
C THR A 117 -8.52 4.35 -7.98
N PHE A 118 -7.73 5.23 -7.36
CA PHE A 118 -8.02 6.66 -7.29
C PHE A 118 -6.72 7.48 -7.24
N ASP A 119 -6.83 8.76 -7.59
CA ASP A 119 -5.71 9.69 -7.66
C ASP A 119 -5.66 10.58 -6.41
N LEU A 120 -4.44 10.82 -5.94
CA LEU A 120 -4.11 11.51 -4.70
C LEU A 120 -3.16 12.69 -4.96
N PRO A 121 -3.52 13.90 -4.53
CA PRO A 121 -2.62 15.04 -4.61
C PRO A 121 -1.52 14.95 -3.54
N ILE A 122 -0.28 15.21 -3.95
CA ILE A 122 0.89 15.19 -3.09
C ILE A 122 1.82 16.38 -3.35
N GLU A 123 2.60 16.71 -2.34
CA GLU A 123 3.79 17.54 -2.46
C GLU A 123 4.97 16.85 -1.81
N MET A 124 6.11 16.89 -2.46
CA MET A 124 7.32 16.25 -1.99
C MET A 124 8.53 17.19 -2.14
N GLU A 125 9.37 17.24 -1.12
CA GLU A 125 10.72 17.81 -1.20
C GLU A 125 11.75 16.70 -1.06
N HIS A 126 12.70 16.63 -2.01
CA HIS A 126 13.81 15.69 -2.00
C HIS A 126 14.99 16.26 -2.80
N GLY A 127 16.22 16.10 -2.31
CA GLY A 127 17.43 16.52 -3.03
C GLY A 127 17.51 18.02 -3.33
N GLY A 128 16.82 18.86 -2.53
CA GLY A 128 16.73 20.31 -2.72
C GLY A 128 15.63 20.78 -3.66
N GLY A 129 14.98 19.88 -4.41
CA GLY A 129 13.85 20.19 -5.28
C GLY A 129 12.51 19.94 -4.59
N ARG A 130 11.51 20.78 -4.90
CA ARG A 130 10.12 20.61 -4.46
C ARG A 130 9.24 20.28 -5.65
N ILE A 131 8.40 19.27 -5.54
CA ILE A 131 7.51 18.82 -6.61
C ILE A 131 6.09 18.73 -6.06
N SER A 132 5.14 19.29 -6.80
CA SER A 132 3.70 19.14 -6.57
C SER A 132 3.07 18.39 -7.73
N GLY A 133 2.27 17.36 -7.44
CA GLY A 133 1.49 16.64 -8.45
C GLY A 133 0.69 15.46 -7.87
N TYR A 134 0.29 14.52 -8.74
CA TYR A 134 -0.59 13.42 -8.35
C TYR A 134 0.11 12.05 -8.30
N VAL A 135 -0.39 11.20 -7.42
CA VAL A 135 -0.09 9.76 -7.42
C VAL A 135 -1.38 8.96 -7.56
N ARG A 136 -1.37 7.95 -8.41
CA ARG A 136 -2.44 6.96 -8.55
C ARG A 136 -2.21 5.85 -7.54
N VAL A 137 -3.25 5.48 -6.79
CA VAL A 137 -3.14 4.46 -5.75
C VAL A 137 -4.23 3.40 -5.83
N THR A 138 -3.85 2.18 -5.45
CA THR A 138 -4.76 1.05 -5.31
C THR A 138 -4.45 0.29 -4.02
N GLU A 139 -5.47 0.11 -3.16
CA GLU A 139 -5.33 -0.72 -1.96
C GLU A 139 -5.35 -2.20 -2.36
N GLY A 140 -4.21 -2.86 -2.20
CA GLY A 140 -4.04 -4.29 -2.45
C GLY A 140 -4.44 -5.17 -1.26
N ALA A 141 -4.30 -6.48 -1.45
CA ALA A 141 -4.52 -7.46 -0.38
C ALA A 141 -3.50 -7.27 0.77
N GLY A 142 -3.92 -7.60 1.99
CA GLY A 142 -3.03 -7.67 3.15
C GLY A 142 -2.49 -6.32 3.66
N GLY A 143 -3.03 -5.20 3.18
CA GLY A 143 -2.65 -3.84 3.58
C GLY A 143 -1.54 -3.22 2.71
N ALA A 144 -1.15 -3.88 1.62
CA ALA A 144 -0.21 -3.36 0.64
C ALA A 144 -0.86 -2.29 -0.25
N TRP A 145 -0.06 -1.35 -0.75
CA TRP A 145 -0.53 -0.30 -1.66
C TRP A 145 0.29 -0.30 -2.93
N ASP A 146 -0.39 -0.35 -4.07
CA ASP A 146 0.21 -0.04 -5.37
C ASP A 146 0.13 1.47 -5.57
N VAL A 147 1.26 2.09 -5.93
CA VAL A 147 1.37 3.54 -6.06
C VAL A 147 2.15 3.88 -7.33
N GLN A 148 1.58 4.73 -8.16
CA GLN A 148 2.19 5.23 -9.39
C GLN A 148 2.18 6.76 -9.40
N ALA A 149 3.36 7.37 -9.42
CA ALA A 149 3.49 8.81 -9.62
C ALA A 149 3.16 9.22 -11.07
N LEU A 150 2.35 10.27 -11.21
CA LEU A 150 1.80 10.75 -12.48
C LEU A 150 2.46 12.09 -12.86
N GLY A 151 2.98 12.19 -14.08
CA GLY A 151 3.54 13.46 -14.61
C GLY A 151 4.89 13.89 -14.03
N PHE A 152 5.57 13.07 -13.25
CA PHE A 152 6.89 13.37 -12.67
C PHE A 152 7.98 13.38 -13.75
N PRO A 153 8.92 14.34 -13.70
CA PRO A 153 9.83 14.64 -14.83
C PRO A 153 10.91 13.58 -15.02
N ASP A 154 11.32 12.92 -13.93
CA ASP A 154 12.40 11.94 -13.94
C ASP A 154 12.04 10.68 -13.13
N HIS A 155 12.70 9.58 -13.47
CA HIS A 155 12.48 8.28 -12.84
C HIS A 155 12.82 8.25 -11.34
N VAL A 156 13.78 9.08 -10.89
CA VAL A 156 14.20 9.12 -9.48
C VAL A 156 13.10 9.74 -8.66
N SER A 157 12.60 10.92 -9.05
CA SER A 157 11.49 11.61 -8.40
C SER A 157 10.21 10.79 -8.44
N LYS A 158 9.92 10.13 -9.57
CA LYS A 158 8.76 9.24 -9.73
C LYS A 158 8.80 8.07 -8.74
N ASN A 159 9.92 7.35 -8.69
CA ASN A 159 10.06 6.19 -7.80
C ASN A 159 10.06 6.63 -6.34
N ARG A 160 10.74 7.72 -6.01
CA ARG A 160 10.77 8.28 -4.66
C ARG A 160 9.37 8.65 -4.18
N ALA A 161 8.59 9.37 -4.98
CA ALA A 161 7.22 9.74 -4.64
C ALA A 161 6.34 8.51 -4.40
N ALA A 162 6.37 7.54 -5.32
CA ALA A 162 5.58 6.31 -5.21
C ALA A 162 5.92 5.53 -3.93
N GLU A 163 7.21 5.35 -3.65
CA GLU A 163 7.69 4.62 -2.49
C GLU A 163 7.43 5.34 -1.17
N SER A 164 7.62 6.66 -1.12
CA SER A 164 7.36 7.44 0.09
C SER A 164 5.87 7.37 0.48
N VAL A 165 4.97 7.50 -0.51
CA VAL A 165 3.54 7.35 -0.30
C VAL A 165 3.19 5.93 0.13
N ALA A 166 3.67 4.90 -0.57
CA ALA A 166 3.44 3.51 -0.20
C ALA A 166 3.93 3.21 1.22
N CYS A 167 5.13 3.67 1.57
CA CYS A 167 5.72 3.49 2.90
C CYS A 167 4.82 4.07 4.00
N VAL A 168 4.28 5.28 3.80
CA VAL A 168 3.35 5.92 4.74
C VAL A 168 2.01 5.18 4.81
N LEU A 169 1.43 4.81 3.65
CA LEU A 169 0.13 4.15 3.55
C LEU A 169 0.13 2.72 4.09
N GLU A 170 1.28 2.05 4.13
CA GLU A 170 1.44 0.71 4.69
C GLU A 170 1.87 0.73 6.17
N ALA A 171 2.38 1.86 6.68
CA ALA A 171 2.92 1.92 8.03
C ALA A 171 1.84 1.84 9.12
N ARG A 172 2.19 1.18 10.23
CA ARG A 172 1.36 1.18 11.44
C ARG A 172 1.33 2.55 12.12
N ARG A 173 2.44 3.28 12.08
CA ARG A 173 2.58 4.66 12.59
C ARG A 173 2.94 5.58 11.42
N PRO A 174 1.96 6.02 10.61
CA PRO A 174 2.23 6.79 9.39
C PRO A 174 3.14 8.00 9.61
N SER A 175 2.98 8.71 10.72
CA SER A 175 3.80 9.89 11.07
C SER A 175 5.28 9.59 11.33
N LEU A 176 5.63 8.34 11.64
CA LEU A 176 7.02 7.90 11.86
C LEU A 176 7.57 7.09 10.69
N ALA A 177 6.76 6.79 9.66
CA ALA A 177 7.10 5.82 8.62
C ALA A 177 8.43 6.14 7.92
N LEU A 178 8.64 7.41 7.56
CA LEU A 178 9.85 7.87 6.88
C LEU A 178 11.04 8.03 7.83
N LYS A 179 10.81 8.29 9.13
CA LYS A 179 11.87 8.32 10.15
C LYS A 179 12.37 6.92 10.49
N ASP A 180 11.44 5.99 10.68
CA ASP A 180 11.75 4.58 10.94
C ASP A 180 12.53 3.98 9.76
N ALA A 181 12.18 4.42 8.54
CA ALA A 181 12.91 4.07 7.33
C ALA A 181 14.37 4.54 7.38
N GLU A 182 14.60 5.81 7.72
CA GLU A 182 15.93 6.40 7.86
C GLU A 182 16.80 5.66 8.87
N LEU A 183 16.24 5.35 10.04
CA LEU A 183 16.91 4.62 11.10
C LEU A 183 17.30 3.21 10.65
N HIS A 184 16.44 2.51 9.91
CA HIS A 184 16.77 1.20 9.33
C HIS A 184 18.00 1.28 8.42
N PHE A 185 18.06 2.27 7.52
CA PHE A 185 19.23 2.43 6.64
C PHE A 185 20.49 2.85 7.37
N ALA A 186 20.39 3.71 8.39
CA ALA A 186 21.53 4.05 9.23
C ALA A 186 22.11 2.79 9.89
N ASN A 187 21.25 1.91 10.40
CA ASN A 187 21.66 0.63 10.97
C ASN A 187 22.29 -0.30 9.94
N VAL A 188 21.72 -0.42 8.73
CA VAL A 188 22.29 -1.24 7.64
C VAL A 188 23.65 -0.69 7.20
N ARG A 189 23.80 0.64 7.06
CA ARG A 189 25.09 1.26 6.71
C ARG A 189 26.16 0.98 7.76
N ARG A 190 25.82 1.13 9.04
CA ARG A 190 26.72 0.79 10.15
C ARG A 190 27.11 -0.69 10.12
N ALA A 191 26.14 -1.59 9.98
CA ALA A 191 26.40 -3.04 9.89
C ALA A 191 27.31 -3.39 8.70
N ASN A 192 27.12 -2.75 7.55
CA ASN A 192 27.97 -2.92 6.37
C ASN A 192 29.39 -2.38 6.58
N GLN A 193 29.55 -1.24 7.27
CA GLN A 193 30.86 -0.71 7.64
C GLN A 193 31.60 -1.66 8.59
N GLU A 194 30.90 -2.19 9.60
CA GLU A 194 31.44 -3.18 10.53
C GLU A 194 31.83 -4.48 9.81
N ALA A 195 30.98 -5.00 8.91
CA ALA A 195 31.28 -6.18 8.11
C ALA A 195 32.53 -5.97 7.23
N ARG A 196 32.66 -4.80 6.58
CA ARG A 196 33.88 -4.44 5.83
C ARG A 196 35.11 -4.42 6.73
N ALA A 197 35.00 -3.86 7.93
CA ALA A 197 36.09 -3.82 8.89
C ALA A 197 36.51 -5.22 9.37
N ARG A 198 35.59 -6.19 9.39
CA ARG A 198 35.85 -7.61 9.70
C ARG A 198 36.27 -8.46 8.50
N GLY A 199 36.35 -7.89 7.29
CA GLY A 199 36.62 -8.65 6.06
C GLY A 199 35.46 -9.58 5.64
N GLU A 200 34.25 -9.34 6.14
CA GLU A 200 33.06 -10.12 5.84
C GLU A 200 32.35 -9.62 4.57
N ALA A 201 31.57 -10.51 3.95
CA ALA A 201 30.73 -10.14 2.81
C ALA A 201 29.69 -9.09 3.23
N VAL A 202 29.70 -7.96 2.53
CA VAL A 202 28.76 -6.85 2.74
C VAL A 202 27.39 -7.26 2.25
N THR A 203 26.33 -6.97 3.03
CA THR A 203 24.97 -7.06 2.49
C THR A 203 24.72 -5.84 1.61
N VAL A 204 25.09 -5.99 0.34
CA VAL A 204 24.91 -4.94 -0.65
C VAL A 204 23.42 -4.84 -0.95
N VAL A 205 22.78 -3.76 -0.49
CA VAL A 205 21.48 -3.35 -1.03
C VAL A 205 21.76 -2.59 -2.32
N GLU A 206 22.17 -3.31 -3.36
CA GLU A 206 22.41 -2.73 -4.68
C GLU A 206 21.09 -2.67 -5.45
N GLY A 207 20.80 -1.50 -6.04
CA GLY A 207 19.84 -1.38 -7.14
C GLY A 207 18.35 -1.28 -6.78
N LYS A 208 17.93 -1.46 -5.53
CA LYS A 208 16.56 -1.14 -5.10
C LYS A 208 16.62 0.13 -4.28
N SER A 209 15.90 1.15 -4.72
CA SER A 209 15.69 2.37 -3.94
C SER A 209 15.41 1.99 -2.49
N ALA A 210 16.08 2.66 -1.56
CA ALA A 210 16.11 2.27 -0.16
C ALA A 210 14.71 1.90 0.39
N LEU A 211 13.69 2.69 0.04
CA LEU A 211 12.30 2.49 0.43
C LEU A 211 11.64 1.23 -0.16
N GLN A 212 12.02 0.80 -1.37
CA GLN A 212 11.58 -0.46 -1.97
C GLN A 212 12.13 -1.67 -1.19
N GLN A 213 13.37 -1.60 -0.71
CA GLN A 213 13.93 -2.65 0.16
C GLN A 213 13.20 -2.70 1.51
N LEU A 214 12.84 -1.54 2.08
CA LEU A 214 11.99 -1.50 3.27
C LEU A 214 10.60 -2.08 3.04
N GLN A 215 10.02 -1.88 1.86
CA GLN A 215 8.73 -2.48 1.53
C GLN A 215 8.86 -4.00 1.42
N ILE A 216 9.92 -4.51 0.78
CA ILE A 216 10.23 -5.95 0.74
C ILE A 216 10.44 -6.49 2.16
N ASP A 217 11.28 -5.86 2.97
CA ASP A 217 11.57 -6.27 4.35
C ASP A 217 10.30 -6.23 5.22
N ARG A 218 9.46 -5.21 5.07
CA ARG A 218 8.19 -5.08 5.79
C ARG A 218 7.19 -6.14 5.38
N VAL A 219 7.06 -6.42 4.07
CA VAL A 219 6.18 -7.47 3.56
C VAL A 219 6.66 -8.84 4.00
N ALA A 220 7.98 -9.10 3.98
CA ALA A 220 8.58 -10.31 4.52
C ALA A 220 8.29 -10.47 6.02
N ARG A 221 8.54 -9.43 6.81
CA ARG A 221 8.23 -9.45 8.25
C ARG A 221 6.73 -9.60 8.51
N ALA A 222 5.87 -9.08 7.63
CA ALA A 222 4.42 -9.21 7.77
C ALA A 222 3.90 -10.63 7.51
N GLY A 223 4.67 -11.48 6.84
CA GLY A 223 4.34 -12.87 6.52
C GLY A 223 3.22 -13.06 5.50
N ALA A 224 3.13 -14.27 4.98
CA ALA A 224 2.11 -14.68 4.01
C ALA A 224 0.71 -14.71 4.64
N GLN A 225 -0.25 -14.08 3.96
CA GLN A 225 -1.67 -14.23 4.27
C GLN A 225 -2.24 -15.46 3.56
N MET A 226 -2.85 -16.35 4.33
CA MET A 226 -3.50 -17.55 3.80
C MET A 226 -4.81 -17.19 3.09
N GLN A 227 -4.99 -17.70 1.88
CA GLN A 227 -6.21 -17.57 1.07
C GLN A 227 -6.76 -18.97 0.78
N ALA A 228 -8.08 -19.12 0.79
CA ALA A 228 -8.68 -20.37 0.34
C ALA A 228 -8.54 -20.48 -1.20
N PRO A 229 -8.23 -21.66 -1.76
CA PRO A 229 -8.26 -21.87 -3.20
C PRO A 229 -9.69 -21.68 -3.75
N ALA A 230 -9.79 -21.42 -5.05
CA ALA A 230 -11.06 -21.12 -5.74
C ALA A 230 -12.10 -22.25 -5.62
N VAL A 231 -11.65 -23.50 -5.49
CA VAL A 231 -12.51 -24.68 -5.33
C VAL A 231 -12.11 -25.51 -4.11
N PRO A 232 -13.04 -26.25 -3.48
CA PRO A 232 -12.75 -27.15 -2.38
C PRO A 232 -11.75 -28.24 -2.79
N SER A 233 -10.73 -28.48 -1.97
CA SER A 233 -9.77 -29.56 -2.17
C SER A 233 -9.25 -30.07 -0.82
N PHE A 234 -8.23 -30.93 -0.80
CA PHE A 234 -7.52 -31.26 0.44
C PHE A 234 -6.67 -30.10 0.97
N ILE A 235 -6.47 -29.05 0.17
CA ILE A 235 -5.79 -27.81 0.53
C ILE A 235 -6.84 -26.84 1.09
N LYS A 236 -6.69 -26.48 2.38
CA LYS A 236 -7.55 -25.54 3.10
C LYS A 236 -7.17 -24.08 2.84
N GLY A 237 -5.89 -23.82 2.61
CA GLY A 237 -5.42 -22.48 2.29
C GLY A 237 -4.03 -22.47 1.68
N VAL A 238 -3.77 -21.44 0.91
CA VAL A 238 -2.51 -21.15 0.22
C VAL A 238 -2.11 -19.72 0.55
N GLY A 239 -0.91 -19.53 1.06
CA GLY A 239 -0.28 -18.22 1.26
C GLY A 239 0.97 -18.11 0.42
N PHE A 240 1.33 -16.90 0.01
CA PHE A 240 2.57 -16.64 -0.71
C PHE A 240 3.28 -15.42 -0.12
N GLU A 241 4.57 -15.59 0.14
CA GLU A 241 5.47 -14.53 0.56
C GLU A 241 6.36 -14.12 -0.61
N ARG A 242 6.13 -12.91 -1.13
CA ARG A 242 6.85 -12.41 -2.32
C ARG A 242 8.33 -12.17 -2.08
N ALA A 243 8.72 -11.85 -0.85
CA ALA A 243 10.11 -11.51 -0.54
C ALA A 243 11.05 -12.72 -0.60
N THR A 244 10.54 -13.91 -0.26
CA THR A 244 11.29 -15.16 -0.12
C THR A 244 10.87 -16.21 -1.14
N ASN A 245 9.98 -15.86 -2.09
CA ASN A 245 9.33 -16.80 -3.01
C ASN A 245 8.79 -18.06 -2.31
N THR A 246 8.32 -17.91 -1.07
CA THR A 246 7.86 -19.05 -0.27
C THR A 246 6.34 -19.15 -0.35
N MET A 247 5.86 -20.27 -0.89
CA MET A 247 4.45 -20.64 -0.85
C MET A 247 4.20 -21.54 0.36
N THR A 248 3.21 -21.17 1.17
CA THR A 248 2.73 -21.96 2.30
C THR A 248 1.38 -22.59 1.97
N LEU A 249 1.21 -23.86 2.28
CA LEU A 249 -0.01 -24.64 2.10
C LEU A 249 -0.48 -25.15 3.46
N THR A 250 -1.73 -24.88 3.80
CA THR A 250 -2.40 -25.55 4.92
C THR A 250 -3.33 -26.62 4.38
N MET A 251 -3.12 -27.87 4.79
CA MET A 251 -3.97 -29.01 4.43
C MET A 251 -5.20 -29.11 5.35
N LYS A 252 -6.19 -29.90 4.93
CA LYS A 252 -7.22 -30.42 5.84
C LYS A 252 -6.52 -31.16 7.00
N GLY A 253 -6.92 -30.86 8.24
CA GLY A 253 -6.22 -31.33 9.45
C GLY A 253 -5.13 -30.38 9.99
N SER A 254 -5.07 -29.14 9.50
CA SER A 254 -4.20 -28.05 10.04
C SER A 254 -2.69 -28.24 9.87
N ARG A 255 -2.24 -29.30 9.18
CA ARG A 255 -0.84 -29.47 8.79
C ARG A 255 -0.45 -28.38 7.79
N THR A 256 0.71 -27.76 8.00
CA THR A 256 1.20 -26.67 7.16
C THR A 256 2.54 -27.07 6.56
N TYR A 257 2.68 -26.89 5.25
CA TYR A 257 3.91 -27.17 4.50
C TYR A 257 4.28 -25.92 3.71
N SER A 258 5.58 -25.65 3.60
CA SER A 258 6.06 -24.51 2.83
C SER A 258 7.13 -24.94 1.85
N TYR A 259 7.12 -24.28 0.69
CA TYR A 259 7.96 -24.59 -0.44
C TYR A 259 8.47 -23.31 -1.07
N GLU A 260 9.73 -23.32 -1.53
CA GLU A 260 10.25 -22.24 -2.37
C GLU A 260 9.77 -22.48 -3.82
N VAL A 261 8.95 -21.59 -4.34
CA VAL A 261 8.35 -21.70 -5.68
C VAL A 261 8.19 -20.33 -6.34
N PRO A 262 8.27 -20.26 -7.69
CA PRO A 262 7.94 -19.05 -8.41
C PRO A 262 6.49 -18.61 -8.14
N ARG A 263 6.23 -17.30 -8.15
CA ARG A 263 4.89 -16.73 -7.93
C ARG A 263 3.82 -17.32 -8.87
N GLN A 264 4.21 -17.65 -10.10
CA GLN A 264 3.30 -18.24 -11.09
C GLN A 264 2.68 -19.55 -10.59
N VAL A 265 3.48 -20.41 -9.94
CA VAL A 265 3.02 -21.69 -9.37
C VAL A 265 1.98 -21.47 -8.26
N TYR A 266 2.19 -20.45 -7.41
CA TYR A 266 1.21 -20.06 -6.41
C TYR A 266 -0.12 -19.62 -7.03
N GLU A 267 -0.06 -18.72 -8.03
CA GLU A 267 -1.26 -18.20 -8.68
C GLU A 267 -2.02 -19.30 -9.42
N GLU A 268 -1.30 -20.23 -10.04
CA GLU A 268 -1.87 -21.39 -10.73
C GLU A 268 -2.58 -22.33 -9.74
N ILE A 269 -1.98 -22.67 -8.61
CA ILE A 269 -2.64 -23.50 -7.58
C ILE A 269 -3.86 -22.79 -6.98
N LEU A 270 -3.75 -21.48 -6.72
CA LEU A 270 -4.83 -20.71 -6.11
C LEU A 270 -6.07 -20.63 -7.02
N ARG A 271 -5.85 -20.47 -8.33
CA ARG A 271 -6.91 -20.27 -9.34
C ARG A 271 -7.34 -21.56 -10.05
N SER A 272 -6.59 -22.65 -9.91
CA SER A 272 -6.90 -23.91 -10.59
C SER A 272 -8.27 -24.47 -10.17
N GLY A 273 -9.01 -25.01 -11.14
CA GLY A 273 -10.20 -25.84 -10.91
C GLY A 273 -9.88 -27.20 -10.26
N SER A 274 -8.61 -27.55 -10.12
CA SER A 274 -8.16 -28.71 -9.33
C SER A 274 -6.84 -28.39 -8.59
N PRO A 275 -6.90 -27.65 -7.47
CA PRO A 275 -5.72 -27.20 -6.72
C PRO A 275 -4.83 -28.34 -6.25
N GLY A 276 -5.44 -29.48 -5.88
CA GLY A 276 -4.72 -30.66 -5.45
C GLY A 276 -3.90 -31.31 -6.56
N ARG A 277 -4.44 -31.34 -7.79
CA ARG A 277 -3.72 -31.84 -8.96
C ARG A 277 -2.57 -30.90 -9.32
N ALA A 278 -2.84 -29.59 -9.40
CA ALA A 278 -1.80 -28.59 -9.66
C ALA A 278 -0.66 -28.65 -8.63
N TYR A 279 -0.97 -28.84 -7.34
CA TYR A 279 0.05 -29.06 -6.31
C TYR A 279 0.89 -30.33 -6.56
N ASN A 280 0.24 -31.45 -6.90
CA ASN A 280 0.95 -32.70 -7.14
C ASN A 280 1.86 -32.63 -8.38
N GLU A 281 1.45 -31.89 -9.41
CA GLU A 281 2.19 -31.74 -10.67
C GLU A 281 3.34 -30.73 -10.55
N LEU A 282 3.11 -29.59 -9.88
CA LEU A 282 4.04 -28.46 -9.88
C LEU A 282 4.96 -28.40 -8.67
N VAL A 283 4.57 -28.97 -7.53
CA VAL A 283 5.25 -28.74 -6.24
C VAL A 283 5.71 -30.03 -5.59
N LYS A 284 4.84 -31.04 -5.53
CA LYS A 284 5.16 -32.31 -4.86
C LYS A 284 6.38 -32.95 -5.53
N ASN A 285 7.41 -33.21 -4.72
CA ASN A 285 8.70 -33.79 -5.14
C ASN A 285 9.52 -32.94 -6.13
N ARG A 286 9.12 -31.68 -6.39
CA ARG A 286 9.83 -30.76 -7.31
C ARG A 286 10.35 -29.50 -6.64
N ALA A 287 9.72 -29.08 -5.54
CA ALA A 287 10.10 -27.88 -4.80
C ALA A 287 10.76 -28.23 -3.46
N GLU A 288 11.77 -27.44 -3.07
CA GLU A 288 12.45 -27.58 -1.80
C GLU A 288 11.53 -27.16 -0.65
N ARG A 289 11.54 -27.95 0.45
CA ARG A 289 10.76 -27.64 1.66
C ARG A 289 11.49 -26.63 2.52
N VAL A 290 10.75 -25.62 2.94
CA VAL A 290 11.28 -24.56 3.82
C VAL A 290 10.57 -24.62 5.17
N GLN A 291 11.32 -24.45 6.25
CA GLN A 291 10.73 -24.31 7.59
C GLN A 291 10.07 -22.94 7.76
N VAL A 292 8.90 -22.93 8.37
CA VAL A 292 8.14 -21.72 8.63
C VAL A 292 7.56 -21.69 10.04
N ASP A 293 7.48 -20.49 10.58
CA ASP A 293 6.84 -20.20 11.85
C ASP A 293 5.47 -19.57 11.61
N ARG A 294 4.48 -19.98 12.40
CA ARG A 294 3.14 -19.39 12.36
C ARG A 294 2.95 -18.43 13.52
N CYS A 295 2.66 -17.17 13.20
CA CYS A 295 2.37 -16.18 14.23
C CYS A 295 1.07 -16.50 14.97
N GLN A 296 1.12 -16.62 16.30
CA GLN A 296 -0.08 -16.88 17.11
C GLN A 296 -1.09 -15.72 17.10
N LYS A 297 -0.62 -14.47 16.94
CA LYS A 297 -1.46 -13.27 16.99
C LYS A 297 -2.25 -13.05 15.70
N CYS A 298 -1.57 -13.02 14.55
CA CYS A 298 -2.20 -12.70 13.26
C CYS A 298 -2.42 -13.92 12.36
N ARG A 299 -1.96 -15.12 12.77
CA ARG A 299 -2.06 -16.40 12.05
C ARG A 299 -1.36 -16.45 10.69
N ARG A 300 -0.62 -15.39 10.30
CA ARG A 300 0.26 -15.38 9.13
C ARG A 300 1.50 -16.24 9.37
N VAL A 301 2.13 -16.63 8.27
CA VAL A 301 3.24 -17.57 8.25
C VAL A 301 4.47 -16.88 7.68
N THR A 302 5.64 -17.07 8.30
CA THR A 302 6.94 -16.49 7.91
C THR A 302 8.00 -17.57 7.89
N ARG A 303 9.04 -17.45 7.06
CA ARG A 303 10.21 -18.35 7.10
C ARG A 303 10.82 -18.38 8.51
N SER A 304 11.15 -19.58 9.00
CA SER A 304 11.73 -19.74 10.34
C SER A 304 13.05 -18.98 10.44
N GLY A 305 13.26 -18.28 11.55
CA GLY A 305 14.40 -17.39 11.77
C GLY A 305 14.20 -15.95 11.29
N VAL A 306 13.15 -15.64 10.51
CA VAL A 306 12.79 -14.25 10.17
C VAL A 306 11.92 -13.65 11.27
N GLN A 307 12.32 -12.50 11.83
CA GLN A 307 11.55 -11.84 12.89
C GLN A 307 10.21 -11.30 12.35
N HIS A 308 9.12 -12.01 12.63
CA HIS A 308 7.78 -11.61 12.22
C HIS A 308 7.30 -10.33 12.93
N THR A 309 6.68 -9.42 12.18
CA THR A 309 6.00 -8.23 12.67
C THR A 309 4.55 -8.24 12.21
N CYS A 310 3.60 -8.39 13.14
CA CYS A 310 2.18 -8.47 12.76
C CYS A 310 1.72 -7.19 12.03
N PRO A 311 1.00 -7.33 10.90
CA PRO A 311 0.35 -6.19 10.27
C PRO A 311 -0.68 -5.58 11.24
N ALA A 312 -0.91 -4.27 11.12
CA ALA A 312 -1.89 -3.60 11.95
C ALA A 312 -3.28 -4.23 11.74
N ALA A 313 -3.89 -4.74 12.81
CA ALA A 313 -5.26 -5.21 12.74
C ALA A 313 -6.17 -4.05 12.29
N PRO A 314 -7.15 -4.28 11.40
CA PRO A 314 -8.13 -3.26 11.07
C PRO A 314 -8.81 -2.81 12.37
N LYS A 315 -8.67 -1.52 12.72
CA LYS A 315 -9.42 -0.95 13.84
C LYS A 315 -10.91 -1.14 13.53
N ILE A 316 -11.59 -1.94 14.33
CA ILE A 316 -13.06 -2.04 14.28
C ILE A 316 -13.59 -0.62 14.52
N PRO A 317 -14.43 -0.07 13.64
CA PRO A 317 -15.00 1.26 13.81
C PRO A 317 -15.65 1.39 15.19
N ARG A 318 -15.37 2.49 15.91
CA ARG A 318 -15.95 2.75 17.25
C ARG A 318 -17.48 2.68 17.27
N ALA A 319 -18.13 2.95 16.13
CA ALA A 319 -19.57 2.81 15.95
C ALA A 319 -20.12 1.41 16.32
N ARG A 320 -19.36 0.33 16.04
CA ARG A 320 -19.76 -1.04 16.41
C ARG A 320 -19.56 -1.35 17.90
N ARG A 321 -18.72 -0.60 18.62
CA ARG A 321 -18.51 -0.79 20.06
C ARG A 321 -19.70 -0.30 20.88
N ASN A 322 -20.32 0.80 20.44
CA ASN A 322 -21.47 1.38 21.12
C ASN A 322 -22.77 0.60 20.84
N ALA A 323 -22.94 0.07 19.62
CA ALA A 323 -24.09 -0.78 19.27
C ALA A 323 -24.12 -2.11 20.02
N PHE A 324 -22.95 -2.66 20.40
CA PHE A 324 -22.89 -3.89 21.21
C PHE A 324 -23.20 -3.60 22.68
N ARG A 325 -22.73 -2.46 23.21
CA ARG A 325 -23.08 -2.00 24.57
C ARG A 325 -24.58 -1.69 24.70
N SER A 326 -25.18 -1.02 23.71
CA SER A 326 -26.61 -0.72 23.76
C SER A 326 -27.47 -1.99 23.68
N LYS A 327 -27.13 -2.94 22.81
CA LYS A 327 -27.86 -4.22 22.72
C LYS A 327 -27.76 -5.07 23.99
N VAL A 328 -26.61 -5.12 24.66
CA VAL A 328 -26.46 -5.85 25.94
C VAL A 328 -27.25 -5.16 27.05
N GLN A 329 -27.29 -3.84 27.08
CA GLN A 329 -28.05 -3.07 28.07
C GLN A 329 -29.58 -3.18 27.83
N THR A 330 -30.03 -3.18 26.58
CA THR A 330 -31.45 -3.44 26.22
C THR A 330 -31.87 -4.87 26.53
N LEU A 331 -30.99 -5.87 26.34
CA LEU A 331 -31.32 -7.26 26.70
C LEU A 331 -31.42 -7.46 28.22
N LEU A 332 -30.54 -6.82 29.00
CA LEU A 332 -30.56 -6.91 30.46
C LEU A 332 -31.75 -6.17 31.09
N LEU A 333 -32.22 -5.08 30.47
CA LEU A 333 -33.43 -4.36 30.91
C LEU A 333 -34.72 -5.12 30.58
N ASN A 334 -34.77 -5.84 29.45
CA ASN A 334 -35.96 -6.61 29.06
C ASN A 334 -36.13 -7.95 29.81
N LEU A 335 -35.06 -8.48 30.42
CA LEU A 335 -35.11 -9.71 31.21
C LEU A 335 -35.42 -9.47 32.71
N GLY A 336 -35.48 -8.22 33.17
CA GLY A 336 -35.78 -7.85 34.55
C GLY A 336 -37.25 -7.49 34.83
N GLY A 337 -38.11 -7.45 33.81
CA GLY A 337 -39.45 -6.86 33.88
C GLY A 337 -40.61 -7.80 34.16
N ASN A 338 -40.40 -9.04 34.62
CA ASN A 338 -41.48 -9.96 34.95
C ASN A 338 -41.38 -10.46 36.40
N ARG A 339 -41.63 -9.55 37.35
CA ARG A 339 -42.10 -9.93 38.69
C ARG A 339 -43.10 -8.89 39.19
N VAL A 340 -44.26 -9.43 39.59
CA VAL A 340 -45.31 -8.87 40.46
C VAL A 340 -46.36 -7.99 39.79
N ALA A 341 -47.51 -8.60 39.48
CA ALA A 341 -48.79 -8.08 39.96
C ALA A 341 -49.67 -9.28 40.33
N ALA A 342 -50.10 -9.27 41.59
CA ALA A 342 -51.13 -10.13 42.16
C ALA A 342 -52.52 -9.68 41.71
#